data_AF-A0A3N5XA54-F1
#
_entry.id   AF-A0A3N5XA54-F1
#
_cell.length_a   1.000
_cell.length_b   1.000
_cell.length_c   1.000
_cell.angle_alpha   90.00
_cell.angle_beta   90.00
_cell.angle_gamma   90.00
#
_symmetry.space_group_name_H-M   'P 1'
#
loop_
_entity.id
_entity.type
_entity.pdbx_description
1 polymer ?
#
loop_
_entity_poly.entity_id
_entity_poly.type
_entity_poly.pdbx_seq_one_letter_code
_entity_poly.pdbx_strand_id
1 'polypeptide(L)'
;MHLTLFVGATRLCIKPDLPSATLRDIKKVFTFTVPGYQYTRQHKLNGWDGSICLIKRNQELPLGCLHRLSKYLKRQGHEVNIVYSNECAPKGKIEVADLTLDAFQVRAVKRALKYRYGVLMAPMRSGKTAIMGAVVNAIGHYPVWLVTSSRDLVVQSRADLEKHLNQKIGF
;
A
#
# COMPACT_ATOMS: atom_id res chain seq x y z
N MET A 1 5.67 10.79 25.03
CA MET A 1 6.04 11.66 23.90
C MET A 1 4.99 11.51 22.82
N HIS A 2 4.42 12.63 22.35
CA HIS A 2 3.44 12.63 21.26
C HIS A 2 4.17 12.66 19.92
N LEU A 3 3.82 11.73 19.04
CA LEU A 3 4.35 11.60 17.69
C LEU A 3 3.22 11.71 16.68
N THR A 4 3.48 12.43 15.60
CA THR A 4 2.57 12.56 14.46
C THR A 4 3.18 11.86 13.25
N LEU A 5 2.44 10.92 12.68
CA LEU A 5 2.76 10.25 11.44
C LEU A 5 2.01 10.96 10.31
N PHE A 6 2.75 11.72 9.51
CA PHE A 6 2.22 12.37 8.32
C PHE A 6 2.22 11.39 7.15
N VAL A 7 1.05 11.06 6.66
CA VAL A 7 0.82 10.11 5.58
C VAL A 7 0.62 10.87 4.27
N GLY A 8 1.60 10.75 3.37
CA GLY A 8 1.50 11.18 1.97
C GLY A 8 0.95 10.09 1.06
N ALA A 9 1.13 10.27 -0.26
CA ALA A 9 0.63 9.32 -1.26
C ALA A 9 1.31 7.94 -1.19
N THR A 10 2.64 7.90 -1.11
CA THR A 10 3.42 6.65 -1.11
C THR A 10 4.35 6.50 0.09
N ARG A 11 4.57 7.59 0.83
CA ARG A 11 5.48 7.64 1.98
C ARG A 11 4.79 8.23 3.19
N LEU A 12 5.31 7.87 4.35
CA LEU A 12 4.96 8.47 5.63
C LEU A 12 6.22 9.12 6.22
N CYS A 13 6.02 10.22 6.94
CA CYS A 13 7.06 10.95 7.66
C CYS A 13 6.72 11.02 9.15
N ILE A 14 7.72 10.89 10.01
CA ILE A 14 7.58 10.96 11.47
C ILE A 14 7.95 12.37 11.91
N LYS A 15 7.11 13.00 12.73
CA LYS A 15 7.39 14.30 13.36
C LYS A 15 6.93 14.35 14.82
N PRO A 16 7.65 15.04 15.72
CA PRO A 16 8.99 15.61 15.53
C PRO A 16 10.04 14.51 15.29
N ASP A 17 11.24 14.93 14.88
CA ASP A 17 12.34 13.99 14.61
C ASP A 17 12.67 13.17 15.88
N LEU A 18 12.78 11.86 15.70
CA LEU A 18 13.02 10.92 16.78
C LEU A 18 14.44 11.06 17.37
N PRO A 19 14.60 10.83 18.69
CA PRO A 19 15.91 10.69 19.30
C PRO A 19 16.75 9.59 18.63
N SER A 20 18.07 9.78 18.61
CA SER A 20 19.02 8.87 17.97
C SER A 20 18.91 7.42 18.44
N ALA A 21 18.60 7.18 19.72
CA ALA A 21 18.40 5.85 20.27
C ALA A 21 17.18 5.15 19.65
N THR A 22 16.01 5.78 19.74
CA THR A 22 14.75 5.27 19.16
C THR A 22 14.86 5.06 17.64
N LEU A 23 15.56 5.96 16.95
CA LEU A 23 15.78 5.84 15.51
C LEU A 23 16.65 4.61 15.16
N ARG A 24 17.66 4.28 15.97
CA ARG A 24 18.46 3.06 15.79
C ARG A 24 17.61 1.81 15.96
N ASP A 25 16.70 1.78 16.93
CA ASP A 25 15.85 0.61 17.17
C ASP A 25 14.80 0.43 16.06
N ILE A 26 14.21 1.52 15.59
CA ILE A 26 13.32 1.49 14.42
C ILE A 26 14.08 1.01 13.19
N LYS A 27 15.31 1.50 12.95
CA LYS A 27 16.15 1.01 11.85
C LYS A 27 16.32 -0.51 11.91
N LYS A 28 16.62 -1.07 13.08
CA LYS A 28 16.74 -2.54 13.24
C LYS A 28 15.43 -3.26 12.88
N VAL A 29 14.28 -2.76 13.35
CA VAL A 29 12.96 -3.38 13.08
C VAL A 29 12.57 -3.34 11.60
N PHE A 30 12.98 -2.29 10.89
CA PHE A 30 12.64 -2.06 9.48
C PHE A 30 13.80 -2.36 8.51
N THR A 31 14.83 -3.06 9.00
CA THR A 31 15.91 -3.60 8.16
C THR A 31 15.71 -5.10 8.00
N PHE A 32 15.90 -5.59 6.78
CA PHE A 32 15.87 -7.01 6.46
C PHE A 32 17.02 -7.37 5.53
N THR A 33 17.49 -8.61 5.61
CA THR A 33 18.52 -9.15 4.74
C THR A 33 17.89 -9.64 3.44
N VAL A 34 18.52 -9.32 2.31
CA VAL A 34 18.01 -9.70 1.00
C VAL A 34 18.39 -11.15 0.70
N PRO A 35 17.43 -12.04 0.34
CA PRO A 35 17.77 -13.41 -0.06
C PRO A 35 18.75 -13.43 -1.22
N GLY A 36 19.83 -14.22 -1.10
CA GLY A 36 20.86 -14.33 -2.13
C GLY A 36 21.86 -13.17 -2.19
N TYR A 37 21.87 -12.26 -1.20
CA TYR A 37 22.81 -11.13 -1.16
C TYR A 37 24.29 -11.55 -1.31
N GLN A 38 24.66 -12.72 -0.79
CA GLN A 38 26.00 -13.29 -0.88
C GLN A 38 26.54 -13.44 -2.32
N TYR A 39 25.63 -13.55 -3.31
CA TYR A 39 26.01 -13.70 -4.72
C TYR A 39 26.26 -12.35 -5.41
N THR A 40 25.84 -11.24 -4.80
CA THR A 40 25.98 -9.91 -5.41
C THR A 40 27.42 -9.43 -5.41
N ARG A 41 27.82 -8.74 -6.49
CA ARG A 41 29.18 -8.18 -6.63
C ARG A 41 29.51 -7.21 -5.50
N GLN A 42 28.55 -6.37 -5.10
CA GLN A 42 28.75 -5.38 -4.03
C GLN A 42 29.04 -6.05 -2.69
N HIS A 43 28.35 -7.14 -2.34
CA HIS A 43 28.66 -7.89 -1.14
C HIS A 43 30.03 -8.57 -1.22
N LYS A 44 30.37 -9.18 -2.36
CA LYS A 44 31.68 -9.81 -2.57
C LYS A 44 32.86 -8.83 -2.49
N LEU A 45 32.63 -7.57 -2.84
CA LEU A 45 33.61 -6.49 -2.75
C LEU A 45 33.52 -5.70 -1.44
N ASN A 46 32.77 -6.19 -0.43
CA ASN A 46 32.54 -5.55 0.87
C ASN A 46 31.93 -4.13 0.79
N GLY A 47 31.28 -3.78 -0.33
CA GLY A 47 30.61 -2.49 -0.53
C GLY A 47 29.17 -2.44 -0.03
N TRP A 48 28.59 -3.59 0.31
CA TRP A 48 27.23 -3.70 0.86
C TRP A 48 27.12 -4.94 1.75
N ASP A 49 26.45 -4.80 2.90
CA ASP A 49 26.27 -5.85 3.91
C ASP A 49 25.11 -6.81 3.61
N GLY A 50 24.41 -6.63 2.49
CA GLY A 50 23.26 -7.45 2.11
C GLY A 50 21.93 -7.03 2.76
N SER A 51 21.92 -5.95 3.53
CA SER A 51 20.74 -5.49 4.25
C SER A 51 20.10 -4.28 3.59
N ILE A 52 18.76 -4.24 3.58
CA ILE A 52 17.99 -3.08 3.14
C ILE A 52 17.24 -2.52 4.35
N CYS A 53 17.45 -1.23 4.61
CA CYS A 53 16.72 -0.48 5.62
C CYS A 53 15.62 0.37 4.96
N LEU A 54 14.36 0.16 5.36
CA LEU A 54 13.22 0.86 4.76
C LEU A 54 13.08 2.31 5.25
N ILE A 55 13.66 2.65 6.40
CA ILE A 55 13.63 4.01 6.94
C ILE A 55 14.82 4.83 6.41
N LYS A 56 14.50 5.98 5.81
CA LYS A 56 15.49 6.91 5.27
C LYS A 56 16.12 7.79 6.35
N ARG A 57 17.20 8.50 5.98
CA ARG A 57 17.87 9.46 6.88
C ARG A 57 16.94 10.58 7.36
N ASN A 58 16.00 11.01 6.51
CA ASN A 58 14.96 12.00 6.82
C ASN A 58 13.74 11.41 7.56
N GLN A 59 13.87 10.20 8.14
CA GLN A 59 12.81 9.50 8.88
C GLN A 59 11.53 9.24 8.06
N GLU A 60 11.67 9.13 6.74
CA GLU A 60 10.60 8.66 5.86
C GLU A 60 10.59 7.14 5.74
N LEU A 61 9.38 6.57 5.68
CA LEU A 61 9.15 5.15 5.40
C LEU A 61 8.11 4.99 4.27
N PRO A 62 8.08 3.84 3.57
CA PRO A 62 6.98 3.50 2.69
C PRO A 62 5.65 3.44 3.46
N LEU A 63 4.55 3.88 2.84
CA LEU A 63 3.22 3.93 3.47
C LEU A 63 2.76 2.56 4.02
N GLY A 64 3.11 1.47 3.33
CA GLY A 64 2.80 0.11 3.79
C GLY A 64 3.35 -0.24 5.18
N CYS A 65 4.36 0.50 5.67
CA CYS A 65 4.93 0.32 7.00
C CYS A 65 4.10 0.96 8.12
N LEU A 66 3.09 1.79 7.82
CA LEU A 66 2.35 2.59 8.81
C LEU A 66 1.74 1.75 9.94
N HIS A 67 1.13 0.61 9.62
CA HIS A 67 0.54 -0.26 10.64
C HIS A 67 1.60 -0.86 11.57
N ARG A 68 2.71 -1.35 11.00
CA ARG A 68 3.82 -1.93 11.78
C ARG A 68 4.50 -0.87 12.64
N LEU A 69 4.71 0.33 12.10
CA LEU A 69 5.36 1.44 12.79
C LEU A 69 4.50 1.96 13.94
N SER A 70 3.22 2.25 13.68
CA SER A 70 2.29 2.72 14.73
C SER A 70 2.16 1.71 15.86
N LYS A 71 2.08 0.41 15.55
CA LYS A 71 2.06 -0.66 16.57
C LYS A 71 3.36 -0.71 17.37
N TYR A 72 4.51 -0.55 16.72
CA TYR A 72 5.81 -0.53 17.39
C TYR A 72 5.94 0.68 18.33
N LEU A 73 5.64 1.89 17.84
CA LEU A 73 5.72 3.12 18.64
C LEU A 73 4.79 3.09 19.85
N LYS A 74 3.55 2.61 19.69
CA LYS A 74 2.62 2.43 20.81
C LYS A 74 3.14 1.45 21.86
N ARG A 75 3.80 0.36 21.44
CA ARG A 75 4.43 -0.59 22.38
C ARG A 75 5.60 0.00 23.15
N GLN A 76 6.28 0.99 22.57
CA GLN A 76 7.35 1.75 23.25
C GLN A 76 6.80 2.88 24.14
N GLY A 77 5.47 2.96 24.34
CA GLY A 77 4.84 3.98 25.18
C GLY A 77 4.72 5.36 24.51
N HIS A 78 4.89 5.46 23.19
CA HIS A 78 4.61 6.70 22.47
C HIS A 78 3.13 6.83 22.16
N GLU A 79 2.61 8.04 22.30
CA GLU A 79 1.31 8.40 21.75
C GLU A 79 1.45 8.73 20.28
N VAL A 80 0.65 8.10 19.43
CA VAL A 80 0.77 8.19 17.98
C VAL A 80 -0.51 8.76 17.38
N ASN A 81 -0.39 9.96 16.80
CA ASN A 81 -1.40 10.57 15.95
C ASN A 81 -1.09 10.29 14.47
N ILE A 82 -2.11 10.05 13.64
CA ILE A 82 -1.94 9.79 12.20
C ILE A 82 -2.70 10.86 11.44
N VAL A 83 -1.97 11.61 10.60
CA VAL A 83 -2.53 12.69 9.79
C VAL A 83 -2.36 12.33 8.32
N TYR A 84 -3.47 12.18 7.59
CA TYR A 84 -3.46 11.93 6.17
C TYR A 84 -3.42 13.27 5.42
N SER A 85 -2.38 13.54 4.64
CA SER A 85 -2.27 14.77 3.86
C SER A 85 -3.23 14.80 2.67
N ASN A 86 -3.69 13.63 2.22
CA ASN A 86 -4.51 13.49 1.03
C ASN A 86 -5.94 13.10 1.39
N GLU A 87 -6.90 13.92 0.94
CA GLU A 87 -8.34 13.62 0.96
C GLU A 87 -8.75 12.64 -0.15
N CYS A 88 -8.02 11.54 -0.34
CA CYS A 88 -8.55 10.41 -1.13
C CYS A 88 -9.54 9.60 -0.27
N ALA A 89 -10.57 10.28 0.26
CA ALA A 89 -11.71 9.59 0.82
C ALA A 89 -12.56 9.05 -0.36
N PRO A 90 -12.97 7.78 -0.34
CA PRO A 90 -13.85 7.27 -1.38
C PRO A 90 -15.19 8.01 -1.32
N LYS A 91 -15.61 8.56 -2.47
CA LYS A 91 -16.85 9.34 -2.61
C LYS A 91 -17.89 8.65 -3.50
N GLY A 92 -17.47 7.65 -4.28
CA GLY A 92 -18.32 6.91 -5.21
C GLY A 92 -19.10 5.77 -4.54
N LYS A 93 -20.01 5.18 -5.31
CA LYS A 93 -20.78 4.01 -4.88
C LYS A 93 -19.96 2.72 -5.04
N ILE A 94 -20.23 1.74 -4.19
CA ILE A 94 -19.64 0.38 -4.29
C ILE A 94 -20.27 -0.41 -5.45
N GLU A 95 -21.48 -0.04 -5.85
CA GLU A 95 -22.22 -0.65 -6.95
C GLU A 95 -21.49 -0.43 -8.28
N VAL A 96 -21.52 -1.44 -9.13
CA VAL A 96 -20.85 -1.48 -10.43
C VAL A 96 -21.91 -1.88 -11.46
N ALA A 97 -21.85 -1.35 -12.67
CA ALA A 97 -22.84 -1.66 -13.70
C ALA A 97 -22.85 -3.18 -14.00
N ASP A 98 -24.06 -3.73 -14.13
CA ASP A 98 -24.33 -5.11 -14.56
C ASP A 98 -23.65 -6.23 -13.76
N LEU A 99 -23.25 -5.96 -12.51
CA LEU A 99 -22.61 -6.96 -11.66
C LEU A 99 -23.09 -6.90 -10.20
N THR A 100 -23.66 -8.02 -9.74
CA THR A 100 -23.95 -8.24 -8.33
C THR A 100 -22.72 -8.83 -7.65
N LEU A 101 -22.17 -8.12 -6.67
CA LEU A 101 -21.03 -8.59 -5.88
C LEU A 101 -21.48 -9.58 -4.80
N ASP A 102 -20.77 -10.69 -4.68
CA ASP A 102 -20.96 -11.61 -3.56
C ASP A 102 -20.64 -10.94 -2.21
N ALA A 103 -21.21 -11.47 -1.12
CA ALA A 103 -21.02 -10.92 0.23
C ALA A 103 -19.54 -10.76 0.63
N PHE A 104 -18.67 -11.67 0.18
CA PHE A 104 -17.22 -11.57 0.43
C PHE A 104 -16.57 -10.45 -0.40
N GLN A 105 -17.01 -10.25 -1.65
CA GLN A 105 -16.50 -9.21 -2.54
C GLN A 105 -16.89 -7.83 -2.00
N VAL A 106 -18.14 -7.66 -1.55
CA VAL A 106 -18.60 -6.42 -0.88
C VAL A 106 -17.74 -6.14 0.36
N ARG A 107 -17.45 -7.17 1.17
CA ARG A 107 -16.58 -7.04 2.34
C ARG A 107 -15.15 -6.64 1.97
N ALA A 108 -14.62 -7.23 0.89
CA ALA A 108 -13.31 -6.91 0.34
C ALA A 108 -13.23 -5.43 -0.10
N VAL A 109 -14.21 -4.95 -0.86
CA VAL A 109 -14.30 -3.55 -1.30
C VAL A 109 -14.38 -2.62 -0.10
N LYS A 110 -15.31 -2.86 0.84
CA LYS A 110 -15.45 -2.02 2.05
C LYS A 110 -14.14 -1.93 2.85
N ARG A 111 -13.38 -3.03 2.95
CA ARG A 111 -12.06 -3.03 3.61
C ARG A 111 -11.01 -2.25 2.83
N ALA A 112 -10.94 -2.43 1.52
CA ALA A 112 -10.02 -1.69 0.66
C ALA A 112 -10.26 -0.17 0.78
N LEU A 113 -11.53 0.25 0.72
CA LEU A 113 -11.94 1.65 0.87
C LEU A 113 -11.64 2.22 2.27
N LYS A 114 -11.88 1.43 3.33
CA LYS A 114 -11.60 1.84 4.71
C LYS A 114 -10.11 2.03 4.97
N TYR A 115 -9.27 1.08 4.57
CA TYR A 115 -7.85 1.09 4.88
C TYR A 115 -7.00 1.89 3.88
N ARG A 116 -7.54 2.20 2.70
CA ARG A 116 -6.92 2.98 1.60
C ARG A 116 -5.69 2.35 0.94
N TYR A 117 -4.93 1.52 1.66
CA TYR A 117 -3.80 0.77 1.15
C TYR A 117 -3.75 -0.60 1.85
N GLY A 118 -3.13 -1.57 1.18
CA GLY A 118 -2.95 -2.90 1.75
C GLY A 118 -2.82 -3.97 0.68
N VAL A 119 -2.74 -5.22 1.15
CA VAL A 119 -2.72 -6.40 0.28
C VAL A 119 -4.06 -7.11 0.43
N LEU A 120 -4.82 -7.19 -0.67
CA LEU A 120 -6.06 -7.93 -0.72
C LEU A 120 -5.79 -9.33 -1.30
N MET A 121 -5.73 -10.33 -0.41
CA MET A 121 -5.58 -11.72 -0.83
C MET A 121 -6.94 -12.26 -1.29
N ALA A 122 -6.98 -12.74 -2.53
CA ALA A 122 -8.15 -13.38 -3.10
C ALA A 122 -7.70 -14.59 -3.94
N PRO A 123 -8.42 -15.72 -3.93
CA PRO A 123 -8.05 -16.91 -4.71
C PRO A 123 -8.33 -16.72 -6.20
N MET A 124 -7.86 -17.64 -7.03
CA MET A 124 -8.26 -17.68 -8.45
C MET A 124 -9.78 -17.87 -8.58
N ARG A 125 -10.38 -17.32 -9.64
CA ARG A 125 -11.83 -17.37 -9.92
C ARG A 125 -12.74 -16.65 -8.90
N SER A 126 -12.19 -15.90 -7.94
CA SER A 126 -12.95 -15.12 -6.96
C SER A 126 -13.52 -13.79 -7.49
N GLY A 127 -13.40 -13.49 -8.78
CA GLY A 127 -13.83 -12.21 -9.33
C GLY A 127 -12.99 -11.02 -8.84
N LYS A 128 -11.65 -11.16 -8.83
CA LYS A 128 -10.75 -10.04 -8.45
C LYS A 128 -11.00 -8.80 -9.29
N THR A 129 -11.25 -8.97 -10.59
CA THR A 129 -11.52 -7.86 -11.51
C THR A 129 -12.81 -7.12 -11.16
N ALA A 130 -13.83 -7.83 -10.66
CA ALA A 130 -15.05 -7.22 -10.14
C ALA A 130 -14.79 -6.37 -8.88
N ILE A 131 -14.01 -6.93 -7.94
CA ILE A 131 -13.58 -6.19 -6.74
C ILE A 131 -12.79 -4.93 -7.14
N MET A 132 -11.88 -5.05 -8.11
CA MET A 132 -11.11 -3.91 -8.64
C MET A 132 -12.04 -2.86 -9.23
N GLY A 133 -12.97 -3.24 -10.11
CA GLY A 133 -13.96 -2.32 -10.70
C GLY A 133 -14.76 -1.57 -9.64
N ALA A 134 -15.24 -2.27 -8.62
CA ALA A 134 -15.98 -1.66 -7.50
C ALA A 134 -15.14 -0.67 -6.68
N VAL A 135 -13.86 -1.00 -6.44
CA VAL A 135 -12.94 -0.08 -5.76
C VAL A 135 -12.68 1.15 -6.63
N VAL A 136 -12.42 0.97 -7.93
CA VAL A 136 -12.19 2.07 -8.88
C VAL A 136 -13.40 2.99 -8.96
N ASN A 137 -14.61 2.43 -9.11
CA ASN A 137 -15.84 3.20 -9.15
C ASN A 137 -16.07 3.99 -7.86
N ALA A 138 -15.81 3.37 -6.71
CA ALA A 138 -15.96 4.02 -5.41
C ALA A 138 -14.90 5.11 -5.13
N ILE A 139 -13.72 5.02 -5.76
CA ILE A 139 -12.71 6.08 -5.71
C ILE A 139 -13.12 7.27 -6.60
N GLY A 140 -13.75 7.00 -7.75
CA GLY A 140 -14.62 7.93 -8.51
C GLY A 140 -13.97 9.14 -9.19
N HIS A 141 -12.78 9.58 -8.78
CA HIS A 141 -12.25 10.89 -9.18
C HIS A 141 -10.76 10.93 -9.52
N TYR A 142 -10.06 9.80 -9.47
CA TYR A 142 -8.62 9.77 -9.67
C TYR A 142 -8.24 8.83 -10.81
N PRO A 143 -7.27 9.23 -11.67
CA PRO A 143 -6.63 8.29 -12.58
C PRO A 143 -6.10 7.09 -11.80
N VAL A 144 -6.48 5.88 -12.21
CA VAL A 144 -6.04 4.63 -11.58
C VAL A 144 -5.04 3.94 -12.51
N TRP A 145 -3.92 3.52 -11.92
CA TRP A 145 -2.93 2.71 -12.62
C TRP A 145 -3.10 1.26 -12.21
N LEU A 146 -3.39 0.39 -13.17
CA LEU A 146 -3.48 -1.05 -12.98
C LEU A 146 -2.30 -1.72 -13.68
N VAL A 147 -1.47 -2.42 -12.90
CA VAL A 147 -0.27 -3.09 -13.39
C VAL A 147 -0.47 -4.59 -13.30
N THR A 148 -0.21 -5.31 -14.40
CA THR A 148 -0.24 -6.77 -14.47
C THR A 148 1.12 -7.31 -14.92
N SER A 149 1.30 -8.63 -14.87
CA SER A 149 2.56 -9.29 -15.23
C SER A 149 2.74 -9.53 -16.73
N SER A 150 1.69 -9.41 -17.55
CA SER A 150 1.74 -9.70 -18.99
C SER A 150 0.78 -8.83 -19.78
N ARG A 151 1.09 -8.63 -21.07
CA ARG A 151 0.25 -7.87 -22.01
C ARG A 151 -1.15 -8.48 -22.15
N ASP A 152 -1.25 -9.81 -22.20
CA ASP A 152 -2.55 -10.50 -22.31
C ASP A 152 -3.45 -10.20 -21.11
N LEU A 153 -2.89 -10.18 -19.90
CA LEU A 153 -3.63 -9.82 -18.69
C LEU A 153 -4.05 -8.35 -18.69
N VAL A 154 -3.26 -7.44 -19.30
CA VAL A 154 -3.68 -6.04 -19.49
C VAL A 154 -4.91 -5.99 -20.39
N VAL A 155 -4.87 -6.65 -21.55
CA VAL A 155 -5.98 -6.65 -22.52
C VAL A 155 -7.24 -7.26 -21.90
N GLN A 156 -7.10 -8.38 -21.19
CA GLN A 156 -8.20 -9.04 -20.49
C GLN A 156 -8.80 -8.15 -19.39
N SER A 157 -7.95 -7.63 -18.49
CA SER A 157 -8.41 -6.80 -17.37
C SER A 157 -9.07 -5.51 -17.87
N ARG A 158 -8.57 -4.95 -18.98
CA ARG A 158 -9.18 -3.79 -19.63
C ARG A 158 -10.59 -4.10 -20.11
N ALA A 159 -10.79 -5.16 -20.90
CA ALA A 159 -12.11 -5.52 -21.43
C ALA A 159 -13.13 -5.75 -20.30
N ASP A 160 -12.72 -6.45 -19.24
CA ASP A 160 -13.55 -6.68 -18.05
C ASP A 160 -13.90 -5.37 -17.33
N LEU A 161 -12.93 -4.47 -17.13
CA LEU A 161 -13.16 -3.20 -16.44
C LEU A 161 -13.95 -2.20 -17.27
N GLU A 162 -13.76 -2.15 -18.60
CA GLU A 162 -14.58 -1.31 -19.50
C GLU A 162 -16.05 -1.72 -19.42
N LYS A 163 -16.32 -3.03 -19.37
CA LYS A 163 -17.67 -3.55 -19.15
C LYS A 163 -18.23 -3.17 -17.78
N HIS A 164 -17.47 -3.39 -16.72
CA HIS A 164 -17.91 -3.10 -15.35
C HIS A 164 -18.13 -1.60 -15.08
N LEU A 165 -17.26 -0.74 -15.61
CA LEU A 165 -17.30 0.70 -15.38
C LEU A 165 -18.14 1.46 -16.42
N ASN A 166 -18.56 0.80 -17.51
CA ASN A 166 -19.23 1.41 -18.64
C ASN A 166 -18.48 2.65 -19.20
N GLN A 167 -17.15 2.56 -19.27
CA GLN A 167 -16.26 3.65 -19.68
C GLN A 167 -15.08 3.08 -20.46
N LYS A 168 -14.54 3.84 -21.42
CA LYS A 168 -13.32 3.46 -22.14
C LYS A 168 -12.08 3.65 -21.27
N ILE A 169 -11.18 2.67 -21.28
CA ILE A 169 -9.95 2.69 -20.48
C ILE A 169 -8.73 2.85 -21.42
N GLY A 170 -7.79 3.72 -21.05
CA GLY A 170 -6.57 3.99 -21.81
C GLY A 170 -5.54 2.85 -21.75
N PHE A 171 -4.50 2.96 -22.58
CA PHE A 171 -3.29 2.12 -22.52
C PHE A 171 -2.17 2.84 -21.76
#